data_AF-A0A9P0M1W3-F1
#
_entry.id   AF-A0A9P0M1W3-F1
#
_cell.length_a   1.000
_cell.length_b   1.000
_cell.length_c   1.000
_cell.angle_alpha   90.00
_cell.angle_beta   90.00
_cell.angle_gamma   90.00
#
_symmetry.space_group_name_H-M   'P 1'
#
loop_
_entity.id
_entity.type
_entity.pdbx_description
1 polymer ?
#
loop_
_entity_poly.entity_id
_entity_poly.type
_entity_poly.pdbx_seq_one_letter_code
_entity_poly.pdbx_strand_id
1 'polypeptide(L)' 'MSLVSFLIFLLADALKNAITSFIIPTVFLTAWTLLLFEIERLKA' A
#
# COMPACT_ATOMS: atom_id res chain seq x y z
N MET A 1 -28.85 13.10 -2.25
CA MET A 1 -27.82 12.45 -3.10
C MET A 1 -28.43 11.21 -3.73
N SER A 2 -28.15 10.93 -5.01
CA SER A 2 -28.60 9.69 -5.65
C SER A 2 -27.92 8.47 -5.02
N LEU A 3 -28.63 7.34 -4.89
CA LEU A 3 -28.08 6.07 -4.39
C LEU A 3 -26.81 5.65 -5.13
N VAL A 4 -26.77 5.89 -6.44
CA VAL A 4 -25.62 5.59 -7.29
C VAL A 4 -24.39 6.40 -6.87
N SER A 5 -24.56 7.70 -6.60
CA SER A 5 -23.48 8.57 -6.14
C SER A 5 -22.93 8.15 -4.77
N PHE A 6 -23.80 7.62 -3.89
CA PHE A 6 -23.40 7.09 -2.59
C PHE A 6 -22.55 5.82 -2.73
N LEU A 7 -22.94 4.88 -3.60
CA LEU A 7 -22.17 3.66 -3.85
C LEU A 7 -20.78 3.95 -4.45
N ILE A 8 -20.70 4.89 -5.39
CA ILE A 8 -19.42 5.33 -5.97
C ILE A 8 -18.52 5.95 -4.90
N PHE A 9 -19.08 6.78 -4.01
CA PHE A 9 -18.35 7.38 -2.90
C PHE A 9 -17.80 6.32 -1.93
N LEU A 10 -18.63 5.36 -1.52
CA LEU A 10 -18.19 4.28 -0.63
C LEU A 10 -17.10 3.42 -1.26
N LEU A 11 -17.20 3.12 -2.55
CA LEU A 11 -16.16 2.37 -3.26
C LEU A 11 -14.84 3.14 -3.30
N ALA A 12 -14.88 4.43 -3.59
CA ALA A 12 -13.69 5.27 -3.62
C ALA A 12 -13.03 5.39 -2.23
N ASP A 13 -13.83 5.53 -1.18
CA ASP A 13 -13.35 5.60 0.20
C ASP A 13 -12.72 4.26 0.65
N ALA A 14 -13.40 3.14 0.38
CA ALA A 14 -12.88 1.81 0.67
C ALA A 14 -11.58 1.52 -0.07
N LEU A 15 -11.48 1.91 -1.35
CA LEU A 15 -10.29 1.74 -2.16
C LEU A 15 -9.11 2.56 -1.62
N LYS A 16 -9.34 3.83 -1.29
CA LYS A 16 -8.32 4.70 -0.70
C LYS A 16 -7.82 4.10 0.61
N ASN A 17 -8.75 3.67 1.48
CA ASN A 17 -8.41 3.11 2.78
C ASN A 17 -7.59 1.81 2.64
N ALA A 18 -7.93 0.93 1.69
CA ALA A 18 -7.19 -0.31 1.44
C ALA A 18 -5.75 -0.05 0.95
N ILE A 19 -5.56 0.91 0.04
CA ILE A 19 -4.22 1.28 -0.47
C ILE A 19 -3.34 1.81 0.67
N THR A 20 -3.89 2.69 1.50
CA THR A 20 -3.12 3.32 2.59
C THR A 20 -2.81 2.37 3.74
N SER A 21 -3.69 1.43 4.06
CA SER A 21 -3.53 0.54 5.22
C SER A 21 -2.75 -0.74 4.93
N PHE A 22 -2.77 -1.25 3.69
CA PHE A 22 -2.12 -2.53 3.35
C PHE A 22 -0.99 -2.38 2.33
N ILE A 23 -1.24 -1.72 1.20
CA ILE A 23 -0.29 -1.75 0.06
C ILE A 23 0.97 -0.94 0.37
N ILE A 24 0.83 0.31 0.83
CA ILE A 24 1.99 1.18 1.10
C ILE A 24 2.93 0.57 2.15
N PRO A 25 2.45 0.11 3.33
CA PRO A 25 3.33 -0.48 4.33
C PRO A 25 4.05 -1.75 3.86
N THR A 26 3.35 -2.63 3.13
CA THR A 26 3.95 -3.89 2.64
C THR A 26 5.02 -3.63 1.59
N VAL A 27 4.79 -2.72 0.64
CA VAL A 27 5.78 -2.36 -0.38
C VAL A 27 7.01 -1.72 0.28
N PHE A 28 6.81 -0.82 1.24
CA PHE A 28 7.91 -0.18 1.97
C PHE A 28 8.76 -1.21 2.73
N LEU A 29 8.12 -2.11 3.49
CA LEU A 29 8.82 -3.16 4.23
C LEU A 29 9.61 -4.09 3.30
N THR A 30 9.02 -4.49 2.17
CA THR A 30 9.67 -5.39 1.21
C THR A 30 10.85 -4.71 0.52
N ALA A 31 10.70 -3.44 0.12
CA ALA A 31 11.80 -2.68 -0.45
C ALA A 31 12.94 -2.48 0.56
N TRP A 32 12.59 -2.22 1.83
CA TRP A 32 13.56 -2.06 2.91
C TRP A 32 14.33 -3.35 3.20
N THR A 33 13.65 -4.50 3.24
CA THR A 33 14.32 -5.79 3.46
C THR A 33 15.25 -6.16 2.31
N LEU A 34 14.84 -5.90 1.06
CA LEU A 34 15.69 -6.09 -0.11
C LEU A 34 16.93 -5.19 -0.07
N LEU A 35 16.77 -3.93 0.34
CA LEU A 35 17.88 -3.01 0.48
C LEU A 35 18.88 -3.51 1.54
N LEU A 36 18.39 -3.92 2.72
CA LEU A 36 19.23 -4.49 3.77
C LEU A 36 19.97 -5.75 3.29
N PHE A 37 19.28 -6.61 2.52
CA PHE A 37 19.89 -7.80 1.94
C PHE A 37 21.04 -7.47 0.98
N GLU A 38 20.87 -6.49 0.08
CA GLU A 38 21.95 -6.08 -0.82
C GLU A 38 23.11 -5.41 -0.07
N ILE A 39 22.84 -4.67 1.01
CA ILE A 39 23.90 -4.11 1.88
C ILE A 39 24.74 -5.22 2.51
N GLU A 40 24.09 -6.25 3.07
CA GLU A 40 24.79 -7.40 3.66
C GLU A 40 25.57 -8.18 2.60
N ARG A 41 25.01 -8.32 1.38
CA ARG A 41 25.71 -8.95 0.25
C ARG A 41 26.97 -8.18 -0.17
N LEU A 42 26.92 -6.85 -0.26
CA LEU A 42 28.06 -6.02 -0.67
C LEU A 42 29.19 -5.98 0.37
N LYS A 43 28.87 -6.32 1.63
CA LYS A 43 29.83 -6.37 2.74
C LYS A 43 30.61 -7.69 2.81
N ALA A 44 30.04 -8.79 2.30
CA ALA A 44 30.65 -10.12 2.27
C ALA A 44 31.68 -10.25 1.13
#